data_AF-A0A5B2TDK9-F1
#
_entry.id   AF-A0A5B2TDK9-F1
#
_cell.length_a   1.000
_cell.length_b   1.000
_cell.length_c   1.000
_cell.angle_alpha   90.00
_cell.angle_beta   90.00
_cell.angle_gamma   90.00
#
_symmetry.space_group_name_H-M   'P 1'
#
loop_
_entity.id
_entity.type
_entity.pdbx_description
1 polymer ?
#
loop_
_entity_poly.entity_id
_entity_poly.type
_entity_poly.pdbx_seq_one_letter_code
_entity_poly.pdbx_strand_id
1 'polypeptide(L)'
;MKLLIEKMNEFGLGRGRVPTIGSGIAMAQSDLLQNIRPAQMEGFITVVGNRDSRGQEKIIEEFKAATGEPWIGQNGIATYGDMWIMRDALEKAGKAGRRAVGEALRGIDITEGAALYYPGCRVKFDANGLRETAGPVVVQWQNNKPLTVYPQDSAVSEIAWLKR
;
A
#
# COMPACT_ATOMS: atom_id res chain seq x y z
N MET A 1 7.44 9.30 -17.23
CA MET A 1 7.80 7.94 -16.75
C MET A 1 7.84 6.91 -17.87
N LYS A 2 6.74 6.69 -18.61
CA LYS A 2 6.68 5.72 -19.73
C LYS A 2 7.91 5.72 -20.65
N LEU A 3 8.25 6.89 -21.21
CA LEU A 3 9.39 7.05 -22.11
C LEU A 3 10.73 6.63 -21.47
N LEU A 4 10.91 6.91 -20.18
CA LEU A 4 12.14 6.53 -19.46
C LEU A 4 12.24 5.01 -19.33
N ILE A 5 11.16 4.35 -18.89
CA ILE A 5 11.10 2.88 -18.76
C ILE A 5 11.28 2.20 -20.12
N GLU A 6 10.65 2.74 -21.16
CA GLU A 6 10.81 2.24 -22.53
C GLU A 6 12.25 2.32 -23.00
N LYS A 7 12.91 3.47 -22.82
CA LYS A 7 14.33 3.61 -23.18
C LYS A 7 15.22 2.69 -22.35
N MET A 8 15.02 2.59 -21.04
CA MET A 8 15.77 1.65 -20.21
C MET A 8 15.63 0.21 -20.71
N ASN A 9 14.42 -0.20 -21.12
CA ASN A 9 14.19 -1.53 -21.67
C ASN A 9 14.86 -1.71 -23.05
N GLU A 10 14.80 -0.71 -23.94
CA GLU A 10 15.49 -0.72 -25.24
C GLU A 10 17.01 -0.88 -25.11
N PHE A 11 17.62 -0.20 -24.13
CA PHE A 11 19.06 -0.31 -23.85
C PHE A 11 19.42 -1.55 -23.02
N GLY A 12 18.47 -2.44 -22.71
CA GLY A 12 18.70 -3.63 -21.88
C GLY A 12 19.09 -3.32 -20.43
N LEU A 13 18.75 -2.13 -19.93
CA LEU A 13 19.03 -1.68 -18.56
C LEU A 13 17.82 -1.88 -17.64
N GLY A 14 16.61 -2.02 -18.19
CA GLY A 14 15.39 -2.22 -17.42
C GLY A 14 15.20 -3.67 -16.95
N ARG A 15 13.95 -4.00 -16.58
CA ARG A 15 13.54 -5.34 -16.15
C ARG A 15 14.26 -5.89 -14.91
N GLY A 16 14.81 -5.02 -14.06
CA GLY A 16 15.59 -5.40 -12.87
C GLY A 16 17.09 -5.62 -13.10
N ARG A 17 17.61 -5.30 -14.30
CA ARG A 17 19.05 -5.39 -14.61
C ARG A 17 19.83 -4.25 -13.95
N VAL A 18 19.27 -3.06 -14.01
CA VAL A 18 19.60 -1.95 -13.11
C VAL A 18 18.42 -1.80 -12.14
N PRO A 19 18.66 -1.74 -10.82
CA PRO A 19 17.62 -1.39 -9.86
C PRO A 19 17.00 -0.04 -10.20
N THR A 20 15.75 -0.04 -10.66
CA THR A 20 14.99 1.18 -10.92
C THR A 20 14.02 1.41 -9.77
N ILE A 21 14.29 2.45 -8.99
CA ILE A 21 13.47 2.83 -7.84
C ILE A 21 12.78 4.14 -8.15
N GLY A 22 11.45 4.13 -8.10
CA GLY A 22 10.62 5.33 -8.13
C GLY A 22 9.99 5.61 -6.76
N SER A 23 9.43 6.81 -6.63
CA SER A 23 8.56 7.16 -5.51
C SER A 23 7.15 7.41 -6.02
N GLY A 24 6.15 6.93 -5.29
CA GLY A 24 4.76 7.30 -5.49
C GLY A 24 3.81 6.15 -5.75
N ILE A 25 2.59 6.32 -5.25
CA ILE A 25 1.47 5.37 -5.33
C ILE A 25 1.07 5.04 -6.77
N ALA A 26 1.19 6.01 -7.68
CA ALA A 26 0.80 5.88 -9.08
C ALA A 26 1.57 4.76 -9.80
N MET A 27 2.77 4.43 -9.33
CA MET A 27 3.57 3.36 -9.93
C MET A 27 3.07 1.96 -9.58
N ALA A 28 2.10 1.82 -8.67
CA ALA A 28 1.49 0.55 -8.30
C ALA A 28 -0.05 0.54 -8.42
N GLN A 29 -0.63 1.63 -8.94
CA GLN A 29 -2.07 1.69 -9.22
C GLN A 29 -2.39 0.98 -10.55
N SER A 30 -3.64 0.52 -10.68
CA SER A 30 -4.14 -0.20 -11.85
C SER A 30 -4.32 0.71 -13.07
N ASP A 31 -4.55 2.02 -12.88
CA ASP A 31 -4.65 3.04 -13.93
C ASP A 31 -3.38 3.16 -14.77
N LEU A 32 -2.21 2.83 -14.21
CA LEU A 32 -0.94 2.76 -14.93
C LEU A 32 -1.02 1.87 -16.17
N LEU A 33 -1.86 0.83 -16.13
CA LEU A 33 -2.06 -0.12 -17.21
C LEU A 33 -2.65 0.50 -18.48
N GLN A 34 -3.29 1.67 -18.38
CA GLN A 34 -3.78 2.42 -19.54
C GLN A 34 -2.63 2.93 -20.42
N ASN A 35 -1.44 3.10 -19.83
CA ASN A 35 -0.31 3.76 -20.48
C ASN A 35 0.90 2.85 -20.65
N ILE A 36 1.11 1.88 -19.76
CA ILE A 36 2.29 1.01 -19.70
C ILE A 36 1.85 -0.45 -19.62
N ARG A 37 2.46 -1.31 -20.45
CA ARG A 37 2.22 -2.76 -20.36
C ARG A 37 2.91 -3.31 -19.11
N PRO A 38 2.29 -4.22 -18.34
CA PRO A 38 2.88 -4.79 -17.13
C PRO A 38 4.32 -5.30 -17.30
N ALA A 39 4.60 -5.97 -18.42
CA ALA A 39 5.92 -6.55 -18.70
C ALA A 39 7.04 -5.51 -18.80
N GLN A 40 6.72 -4.23 -19.08
CA GLN A 40 7.69 -3.14 -19.12
C GLN A 40 8.10 -2.70 -17.71
N MET A 41 7.25 -2.93 -16.72
CA MET A 41 7.47 -2.56 -15.32
C MET A 41 8.20 -3.64 -14.53
N GLU A 42 8.42 -4.83 -15.09
CA GLU A 42 9.07 -5.94 -14.38
C GLU A 42 10.36 -5.49 -13.65
N GLY A 43 10.53 -5.88 -12.40
CA GLY A 43 11.66 -5.48 -11.56
C GLY A 43 11.65 -4.02 -11.07
N PHE A 44 10.73 -3.16 -11.52
CA PHE A 44 10.58 -1.78 -11.03
C PHE A 44 10.14 -1.78 -9.57
N ILE A 45 10.77 -0.95 -8.76
CA ILE A 45 10.51 -0.82 -7.32
C ILE A 45 9.87 0.53 -7.04
N THR A 46 8.82 0.56 -6.23
CA THR A 46 8.25 1.79 -5.66
C THR A 46 8.07 1.67 -4.16
N VAL A 47 8.09 2.80 -3.47
CA VAL A 47 7.87 2.89 -2.03
C VAL A 47 6.56 3.64 -1.78
N VAL A 48 5.70 3.06 -0.95
CA VAL A 48 4.35 3.55 -0.63
C VAL A 48 4.12 3.52 0.88
N GLY A 49 3.10 4.24 1.35
CA GLY A 49 2.75 4.31 2.78
C GLY A 49 1.82 3.19 3.24
N ASN A 50 1.11 2.55 2.31
CA ASN A 50 0.27 1.38 2.58
C ASN A 50 0.09 0.56 1.29
N ARG A 51 -0.11 -0.75 1.40
CA ARG A 51 -0.33 -1.67 0.30
C ARG A 51 -1.02 -2.93 0.83
N ASP A 52 -1.59 -3.73 -0.07
CA ASP A 52 -1.97 -5.09 0.29
C ASP A 52 -0.77 -5.89 0.82
N SER A 53 -1.05 -6.67 1.85
CA SER A 53 -0.09 -7.48 2.57
C SER A 53 -0.72 -8.81 2.97
N ARG A 54 0.12 -9.73 3.45
CA ARG A 54 -0.31 -11.03 3.95
C ARG A 54 -1.36 -10.89 5.05
N GLY A 55 -2.43 -11.67 5.00
CA GLY A 55 -3.51 -11.63 6.01
C GLY A 55 -4.68 -10.71 5.65
N GLN A 56 -4.65 -10.05 4.49
CA GLN A 56 -5.70 -9.16 3.98
C GLN A 56 -6.49 -9.77 2.81
N GLU A 57 -6.45 -11.09 2.66
CA GLU A 57 -7.02 -11.80 1.50
C GLU A 57 -8.50 -11.49 1.30
N LYS A 58 -9.27 -11.43 2.40
CA LYS A 58 -10.71 -11.13 2.35
C LYS A 58 -11.02 -9.76 1.72
N ILE A 59 -10.37 -8.69 2.20
CA ILE A 59 -10.63 -7.33 1.66
C ILE A 59 -10.10 -7.19 0.23
N ILE A 60 -9.02 -7.90 -0.11
CA ILE A 60 -8.50 -7.94 -1.49
C ILE A 60 -9.54 -8.56 -2.43
N GLU A 61 -10.17 -9.67 -2.03
CA GLU A 61 -11.22 -10.33 -2.81
C GLU A 61 -12.47 -9.47 -2.93
N GLU A 62 -12.95 -8.89 -1.82
CA GLU A 62 -14.11 -7.98 -1.81
C GLU A 62 -13.87 -6.75 -2.69
N PHE A 63 -12.68 -6.15 -2.61
CA PHE A 63 -12.31 -5.01 -3.45
C PHE A 63 -12.35 -5.36 -4.94
N LYS A 64 -11.71 -6.48 -5.34
CA LYS A 64 -11.71 -6.94 -6.74
C LYS A 64 -13.12 -7.19 -7.25
N ALA A 65 -13.98 -7.80 -6.43
CA ALA A 65 -15.36 -8.06 -6.80
C ALA A 65 -16.18 -6.77 -6.95
N ALA A 66 -15.96 -5.78 -6.08
CA ALA A 66 -16.72 -4.53 -6.08
C ALA A 66 -16.29 -3.55 -7.18
N THR A 67 -14.99 -3.48 -7.51
CA THR A 67 -14.45 -2.47 -8.43
C THR A 67 -14.09 -3.02 -9.81
N GLY A 68 -13.89 -4.33 -9.93
CA GLY A 68 -13.32 -4.96 -11.13
C GLY A 68 -11.82 -4.67 -11.32
N GLU A 69 -11.17 -3.98 -10.38
CA GLU A 69 -9.73 -3.74 -10.47
C GLU A 69 -8.93 -5.02 -10.17
N PRO A 70 -7.74 -5.19 -10.80
CA PRO A 70 -6.96 -6.42 -10.67
C PRO A 70 -6.27 -6.58 -9.31
N TRP A 71 -6.12 -5.51 -8.54
CA TRP A 71 -5.53 -5.50 -7.19
C TRP A 71 -5.96 -4.25 -6.43
N ILE A 72 -5.88 -4.31 -5.10
CA ILE A 72 -6.10 -3.13 -4.24
C ILE A 72 -4.81 -2.33 -4.08
N GLY A 73 -4.88 -1.03 -4.34
CA GLY A 73 -3.78 -0.10 -4.14
C GLY A 73 -3.81 0.57 -2.75
N GLN A 74 -2.80 1.40 -2.46
CA GLN A 74 -2.75 2.22 -1.24
C GLN A 74 -4.08 2.95 -0.97
N ASN A 75 -4.65 3.59 -2.00
CA ASN A 75 -5.86 4.39 -1.86
C ASN A 75 -7.05 3.55 -1.40
N GLY A 76 -7.22 2.35 -1.97
CA GLY A 76 -8.33 1.47 -1.59
C GLY A 76 -8.20 1.01 -0.14
N ILE A 77 -7.06 0.44 0.21
CA ILE A 77 -6.88 -0.17 1.54
C ILE A 77 -6.81 0.86 2.67
N ALA A 78 -6.11 1.97 2.47
CA ALA A 78 -5.98 3.01 3.49
C ALA A 78 -7.32 3.68 3.74
N THR A 79 -8.05 4.06 2.69
CA THR A 79 -9.36 4.71 2.84
C THR A 79 -10.37 3.78 3.51
N TYR A 80 -10.33 2.48 3.20
CA TYR A 80 -11.16 1.49 3.89
C TYR A 80 -10.83 1.46 5.39
N GLY A 81 -9.55 1.34 5.74
CA GLY A 81 -9.09 1.40 7.13
C GLY A 81 -9.47 2.70 7.84
N ASP A 82 -9.39 3.84 7.15
CA ASP A 82 -9.66 5.17 7.72
C ASP A 82 -11.12 5.26 8.18
N MET A 83 -12.04 4.65 7.43
CA MET A 83 -13.45 4.56 7.81
C MET A 83 -13.66 3.71 9.06
N TRP A 84 -12.89 2.63 9.24
CA TRP A 84 -12.95 1.82 10.46
C TRP A 84 -12.37 2.56 11.67
N ILE A 85 -11.27 3.31 11.50
CA ILE A 85 -10.75 4.20 12.57
C ILE A 85 -11.80 5.22 12.98
N MET A 86 -12.48 5.84 12.00
CA MET A 86 -13.53 6.81 12.27
C MET A 86 -14.71 6.20 13.02
N ARG A 87 -15.11 4.98 12.66
CA ARG A 87 -16.12 4.21 13.39
C ARG A 87 -15.69 3.98 14.84
N ASP A 88 -14.49 3.47 15.08
CA ASP A 88 -14.00 3.16 16.43
C ASP A 88 -13.93 4.42 17.30
N ALA A 89 -13.55 5.56 16.71
CA ALA A 89 -13.56 6.84 17.40
C ALA A 89 -14.98 7.34 17.72
N LEU A 90 -15.95 7.14 16.83
CA LEU A 90 -17.36 7.48 17.07
C LEU A 90 -17.95 6.61 18.18
N GLU A 91 -17.69 5.31 18.15
CA GLU A 91 -18.12 4.35 19.19
C GLU A 91 -17.52 4.72 20.54
N LYS A 92 -16.21 5.01 20.59
CA LYS A 92 -15.53 5.45 21.81
C LYS A 92 -16.04 6.81 22.33
N ALA A 93 -16.37 7.74 21.44
CA ALA A 93 -16.92 9.04 21.83
C ALA A 93 -18.37 8.97 22.32
N GLY A 94 -19.12 7.93 21.92
CA GLY A 94 -20.54 7.75 22.22
C GLY A 94 -21.46 8.80 21.60
N LYS A 95 -20.93 9.71 20.76
CA LYS A 95 -21.68 10.78 20.08
C LYS A 95 -20.93 11.33 18.88
N ALA A 96 -21.68 11.79 17.87
CA ALA A 96 -21.15 12.43 16.67
C ALA A 96 -20.78 13.91 16.88
N GLY A 97 -19.94 14.21 17.88
CA GLY A 97 -19.49 15.57 18.20
C GLY A 97 -18.03 15.79 17.85
N ARG A 98 -17.71 16.83 17.05
CA ARG A 98 -16.35 17.14 16.56
C ARG A 98 -15.26 17.07 17.64
N ARG A 99 -15.49 17.71 18.79
CA ARG A 99 -14.51 17.72 19.90
C ARG A 99 -14.36 16.33 20.53
N ALA A 100 -15.48 15.66 20.81
CA ALA A 100 -15.50 14.33 21.43
C ALA A 100 -14.83 13.28 20.54
N VAL A 101 -15.12 13.27 19.24
CA VAL A 101 -14.47 12.37 18.26
C VAL A 101 -12.99 12.70 18.13
N GLY A 102 -12.61 13.97 18.10
CA GLY A 102 -11.21 14.38 18.06
C GLY A 102 -10.42 13.97 19.30
N GLU A 103 -11.03 14.02 20.49
CA GLU A 103 -10.43 13.51 21.73
C GLU A 103 -10.32 11.98 21.70
N ALA A 104 -11.36 11.28 21.24
CA ALA A 104 -11.34 9.83 21.08
C ALA A 104 -10.21 9.39 20.14
N LEU A 105 -10.08 10.03 18.96
CA LEU A 105 -9.03 9.78 17.96
C LEU A 105 -7.62 9.90 18.54
N ARG A 106 -7.36 10.94 19.34
CA ARG A 106 -6.03 11.12 19.96
C ARG A 106 -5.71 10.05 21.00
N GLY A 107 -6.73 9.44 21.59
CA GLY A 107 -6.58 8.40 22.59
C GLY A 107 -6.75 6.98 22.06
N ILE A 108 -6.79 6.76 20.73
CA ILE A 108 -6.90 5.40 20.19
C ILE A 108 -5.54 4.68 20.24
N ASP A 109 -5.62 3.39 20.55
CA ASP A 109 -4.53 2.44 20.41
C ASP A 109 -5.18 1.12 19.95
N ILE A 110 -5.25 0.95 18.64
CA ILE A 110 -5.96 -0.15 18.00
C ILE A 110 -4.93 -1.17 17.52
N THR A 111 -5.13 -2.44 17.85
CA THR A 111 -4.27 -3.57 17.43
C THR A 111 -5.05 -4.67 16.71
N GLU A 112 -6.37 -4.54 16.63
CA GLU A 112 -7.30 -5.45 15.95
C GLU A 112 -8.17 -4.65 14.96
N GLY A 113 -9.03 -5.32 14.19
CA GLY A 113 -9.99 -4.63 13.31
C GLY A 113 -9.31 -3.68 12.32
N ALA A 114 -9.54 -2.36 12.48
CA ALA A 114 -8.98 -1.31 11.62
C ALA A 114 -7.46 -1.40 11.48
N ALA A 115 -6.77 -1.80 12.55
CA ALA A 115 -5.31 -1.88 12.56
C ALA A 115 -4.74 -2.88 11.54
N LEU A 116 -5.51 -3.92 11.21
CA LEU A 116 -5.10 -4.96 10.26
C LEU A 116 -4.99 -4.44 8.82
N TYR A 117 -5.51 -3.25 8.52
CA TYR A 117 -5.41 -2.62 7.20
C TYR A 117 -4.16 -1.73 7.03
N TYR A 118 -3.31 -1.62 8.05
CA TYR A 118 -2.11 -0.78 8.00
C TYR A 118 -0.83 -1.57 8.29
N PRO A 119 0.31 -1.17 7.70
CA PRO A 119 1.60 -1.77 8.00
C PRO A 119 1.92 -1.63 9.50
N GLY A 120 2.40 -2.73 10.10
CA GLY A 120 2.71 -2.81 11.53
C GLY A 120 1.51 -3.13 12.43
N CYS A 121 0.32 -3.39 11.86
CA CYS A 121 -0.87 -3.90 12.55
C CYS A 121 -1.25 -3.15 13.85
N ARG A 122 -0.97 -1.84 13.89
CA ARG A 122 -1.31 -0.97 15.02
C ARG A 122 -1.61 0.43 14.53
N VAL A 123 -2.64 1.04 15.09
CA VAL A 123 -2.99 2.44 14.87
C VAL A 123 -3.00 3.16 16.21
N LYS A 124 -1.96 3.98 16.41
CA LYS A 124 -1.82 4.88 17.53
C LYS A 124 -1.12 6.14 17.05
N PHE A 125 -1.57 7.30 17.53
CA PHE A 125 -1.01 8.59 17.17
C PHE A 125 -0.19 9.17 18.33
N ASP A 126 0.93 9.80 17.99
CA ASP A 126 1.75 10.54 18.93
C ASP A 126 1.15 11.93 19.24
N ALA A 127 1.82 12.71 20.08
CA ALA A 127 1.39 14.05 20.45
C ALA A 127 1.29 15.03 19.26
N ASN A 128 1.99 14.76 18.16
CA ASN A 128 1.95 15.55 16.93
C ASN A 128 0.86 15.08 15.95
N GLY A 129 0.17 13.97 16.27
CA GLY A 129 -0.82 13.34 15.39
C GLY A 129 -0.20 12.43 14.32
N LEU A 130 1.07 12.05 14.44
CA LEU A 130 1.73 11.10 13.56
C LEU A 130 1.52 9.67 14.07
N ARG A 131 1.36 8.71 13.16
CA ARG A 131 1.19 7.31 13.55
C ARG A 131 2.52 6.72 14.04
N GLU A 132 2.54 6.16 15.25
CA GLU A 132 3.76 5.66 15.89
C GLU A 132 4.39 4.47 15.14
N THR A 133 3.58 3.63 14.49
CA THR A 133 4.02 2.43 13.75
C THR A 133 4.06 2.65 12.23
N ALA A 134 4.14 3.90 11.78
CA ALA A 134 4.26 4.22 10.36
C ALA A 134 5.60 3.73 9.79
N GLY A 135 5.53 2.73 8.91
CA GLY A 135 6.68 2.21 8.17
C GLY A 135 6.43 2.24 6.66
N PRO A 136 7.49 2.39 5.84
CA PRO A 136 7.36 2.30 4.40
C PRO A 136 7.02 0.88 3.96
N VAL A 137 6.25 0.76 2.89
CA VAL A 137 6.01 -0.49 2.19
C VAL A 137 6.74 -0.43 0.85
N VAL A 138 7.60 -1.42 0.60
CA VAL A 138 8.30 -1.54 -0.68
C VAL A 138 7.55 -2.52 -1.56
N VAL A 139 7.28 -2.09 -2.79
CA VAL A 139 6.55 -2.86 -3.79
C VAL A 139 7.47 -3.05 -4.99
N GLN A 140 7.59 -4.29 -5.45
CA GLN A 140 8.27 -4.62 -6.69
C GLN A 140 7.30 -5.21 -7.69
N TRP A 141 7.38 -4.76 -8.94
CA TRP A 141 6.69 -5.40 -10.04
C TRP A 141 7.35 -6.75 -10.34
N GLN A 142 6.59 -7.82 -10.15
CA GLN A 142 7.01 -9.19 -10.38
C GLN A 142 5.89 -9.95 -11.07
N ASN A 143 6.23 -10.74 -12.10
CA ASN A 143 5.26 -11.53 -12.84
C ASN A 143 4.07 -10.67 -13.30
N ASN A 144 4.35 -9.48 -13.84
CA ASN A 144 3.34 -8.52 -14.32
C ASN A 144 2.40 -7.94 -13.24
N LYS A 145 2.74 -8.06 -11.95
CA LYS A 145 1.93 -7.52 -10.84
C LYS A 145 2.80 -6.76 -9.83
N PRO A 146 2.30 -5.67 -9.24
CA PRO A 146 2.96 -5.02 -8.11
C PRO A 146 2.78 -5.87 -6.84
N LEU A 147 3.87 -6.41 -6.29
CA LEU A 147 3.88 -7.24 -5.08
C LEU A 147 4.63 -6.57 -3.94
N THR A 148 4.10 -6.66 -2.72
CA THR A 148 4.75 -6.18 -1.50
C THR A 148 5.94 -7.09 -1.14
N VAL A 149 7.13 -6.50 -1.04
CA VAL A 149 8.40 -7.19 -0.73
C VAL A 149 9.05 -6.76 0.60
N TYR A 150 8.53 -5.70 1.22
CA TYR A 150 8.95 -5.22 2.54
C TYR A 150 7.80 -4.43 3.21
N PRO A 151 7.61 -4.50 4.54
CA PRO A 151 8.42 -5.20 5.53
C PRO A 151 8.27 -6.74 5.46
N GLN A 152 9.28 -7.48 5.96
CA GLN A 152 9.36 -8.93 5.79
C GLN A 152 8.19 -9.71 6.41
N ASP A 153 7.66 -9.20 7.52
CA ASP A 153 6.51 -9.78 8.23
C ASP A 153 5.21 -9.73 7.41
N SER A 154 5.11 -8.74 6.53
CA SER A 154 3.93 -8.41 5.74
C SER A 154 4.12 -8.71 4.24
N ALA A 155 5.35 -9.07 3.83
CA ALA A 155 5.73 -9.33 2.45
C ALA A 155 5.01 -10.56 1.88
N VAL A 156 4.56 -10.44 0.63
CA VAL A 156 3.93 -11.53 -0.13
C VAL A 156 4.88 -12.15 -1.15
N SER A 157 6.04 -11.53 -1.37
CA SER A 157 7.13 -12.05 -2.19
C SER A 157 8.47 -11.55 -1.67
N GLU A 158 9.56 -12.23 -2.00
CA GLU A 158 10.92 -11.72 -1.78
C GLU A 158 11.30 -10.73 -2.88
N ILE A 159 12.23 -9.81 -2.60
CA ILE A 159 12.78 -8.93 -3.62
C ILE A 159 13.57 -9.75 -4.66
N ALA A 160 13.22 -9.57 -5.93
CA ALA A 160 13.85 -10.25 -7.06
C ALA A 160 14.91 -9.34 -7.69
N TRP A 161 16.12 -9.87 -7.82
CA TRP A 161 17.20 -9.24 -8.57
C TRP A 161 17.49 -10.07 -9.81
N LEU A 162 17.63 -9.46 -10.99
CA LEU A 162 18.13 -10.21 -12.14
C LEU A 162 19.57 -10.65 -11.83
N LYS A 163 19.76 -11.97 -11.71
CA LYS A 163 21.10 -12.56 -11.65
C LYS A 163 21.77 -12.34 -13.00
N ARG A 164 23.05 -11.96 -12.96
CA ARG A 164 23.89 -11.72 -14.14
C ARG A 164 23.98 -12.94 -15.03
#